data_AF-A0AAW9JS53-F1
#
_entry.id   AF-A0AAW9JS53-F1
#
_cell.length_a   1.000
_cell.length_b   1.000
_cell.length_c   1.000
_cell.angle_alpha   90.00
_cell.angle_beta   90.00
_cell.angle_gamma   90.00
#
_symmetry.space_group_name_H-M   'P 1'
#
loop_
_entity.id
_entity.type
_entity.pdbx_description
1 polymer ?
#
loop_
_entity_poly.entity_id
_entity_poly.type
_entity_poly.pdbx_seq_one_letter_code
_entity_poly.pdbx_strand_id
1 'polypeptide(L)'
;MYMIFLYRFDLKENGIDFVLNKQIAVDMLPHYDALLRPLVASLADTLRLYRPLSKHPTILTGKILDNGQLEVMLSEGLGQYIDVYTKNQIIFENGKRIADILVNVMDSHTSKTLKRTH
;
A
#
# COMPACT_ATOMS: atom_id res chain seq x y z
N MET A 1 19.97 -7.16 1.19
CA MET A 1 18.98 -6.28 1.85
C MET A 1 17.62 -6.74 1.37
N TYR A 2 16.85 -7.41 2.23
CA TYR A 2 15.59 -8.06 1.87
C TYR A 2 14.42 -7.23 2.39
N MET A 3 13.90 -6.39 1.50
CA MET A 3 12.71 -5.59 1.74
C MET A 3 11.47 -6.36 1.23
N ILE A 4 10.41 -6.42 2.04
CA ILE A 4 9.17 -7.09 1.65
C ILE A 4 8.26 -6.08 0.97
N PHE A 5 8.02 -6.26 -0.33
CA PHE A 5 7.02 -5.50 -1.07
C PHE A 5 5.61 -5.87 -0.57
N LEU A 6 4.80 -4.87 -0.21
CA LEU A 6 3.40 -5.07 0.17
C LEU A 6 2.47 -4.67 -0.96
N TYR A 7 2.55 -3.41 -1.40
CA TYR A 7 1.70 -2.87 -2.46
C TYR A 7 2.33 -1.65 -3.12
N ARG A 8 1.81 -1.28 -4.29
CA ARG A 8 2.08 0.01 -4.92
C ARG A 8 0.89 0.52 -5.72
N PHE A 9 0.93 1.81 -6.00
CA PHE A 9 0.02 2.45 -6.93
C PHE A 9 0.78 2.83 -8.21
N ASP A 10 0.35 2.29 -9.34
CA ASP A 10 0.95 2.52 -10.65
C ASP A 10 0.04 3.40 -11.50
N LEU A 11 0.59 4.43 -12.13
CA LEU A 11 -0.10 5.28 -13.09
C LEU A 11 -0.35 4.53 -14.40
N LYS A 12 -1.56 4.72 -14.95
CA LYS A 12 -1.97 4.23 -16.28
C LYS A 12 -2.48 5.39 -17.12
N GLU A 13 -2.61 5.18 -18.43
CA GLU A 13 -3.09 6.22 -19.37
C GLU A 13 -4.38 6.91 -18.94
N ASN A 14 -5.31 6.19 -18.30
CA ASN A 14 -6.60 6.74 -17.87
C ASN A 14 -6.89 6.51 -16.38
N GLY A 15 -5.88 6.23 -15.55
CA GLY A 15 -6.15 5.89 -14.16
C GLY A 15 -4.93 5.59 -13.31
N ILE A 16 -5.21 4.84 -12.25
CA ILE A 16 -4.23 4.38 -11.28
C ILE A 16 -4.61 2.95 -10.91
N ASP A 17 -3.65 2.05 -10.95
CA ASP A 17 -3.81 0.65 -10.57
C ASP A 17 -3.23 0.44 -9.18
N PHE A 18 -3.95 -0.32 -8.36
CA PHE A 18 -3.42 -0.84 -7.11
C PHE A 18 -2.84 -2.23 -7.35
N VAL A 19 -1.52 -2.36 -7.18
CA VAL A 19 -0.79 -3.61 -7.36
C VAL A 19 -0.42 -4.15 -5.98
N LEU A 20 -0.96 -5.32 -5.65
CA LEU A 20 -0.72 -5.99 -4.38
C LEU A 20 0.32 -7.10 -4.54
N ASN A 21 1.09 -7.38 -3.49
CA ASN A 21 1.94 -8.56 -3.42
C ASN A 21 1.11 -9.82 -3.70
N LYS A 22 1.58 -10.66 -4.63
CA LYS A 22 0.85 -11.84 -5.10
C LYS A 22 0.52 -12.81 -3.98
N GLN A 23 1.43 -13.06 -3.05
CA GLN A 23 1.19 -14.00 -1.95
C GLN A 23 0.13 -13.43 -0.99
N ILE A 24 0.22 -12.15 -0.64
CA ILE A 24 -0.77 -11.48 0.21
C ILE A 24 -2.16 -11.49 -0.47
N ALA A 25 -2.21 -11.32 -1.79
CA ALA A 25 -3.46 -11.41 -2.55
C ALA A 25 -4.09 -12.80 -2.48
N VAL A 26 -3.28 -13.86 -2.53
CA VAL A 26 -3.74 -15.25 -2.37
C VAL A 26 -4.25 -15.52 -0.95
N ASP A 27 -3.60 -14.94 0.05
CA ASP A 27 -3.95 -15.11 1.47
C ASP A 27 -5.09 -14.18 1.94
N MET A 28 -5.57 -13.31 1.07
CA MET A 28 -6.59 -12.30 1.39
C MET A 28 -7.93 -12.93 1.76
N LEU A 29 -8.40 -12.65 2.98
CA LEU A 29 -9.74 -13.08 3.43
C LEU A 29 -10.78 -11.98 3.16
N PRO A 30 -12.06 -12.34 2.95
CA PRO A 30 -13.10 -11.36 2.59
C PRO A 30 -13.24 -10.16 3.54
N HIS A 31 -13.02 -10.34 4.84
CA HIS A 31 -13.12 -9.25 5.81
C HIS A 31 -11.95 -8.25 5.69
N TYR A 32 -10.74 -8.72 5.37
CA TYR A 32 -9.60 -7.83 5.12
C TYR A 32 -9.80 -7.05 3.81
N ASP A 33 -10.29 -7.71 2.76
CA ASP A 33 -10.62 -7.07 1.49
C ASP A 33 -11.69 -5.96 1.67
N ALA A 34 -12.71 -6.23 2.49
CA ALA A 34 -13.75 -5.25 2.82
C ALA A 34 -13.21 -4.00 3.54
N LEU A 35 -12.18 -4.15 4.39
CA LEU A 35 -11.49 -3.03 5.04
C LEU A 35 -10.54 -2.31 4.08
N LEU A 36 -9.90 -3.05 3.19
CA LEU A 36 -8.88 -2.56 2.27
C LEU A 36 -9.46 -1.68 1.15
N ARG A 37 -10.54 -2.15 0.51
CA ARG A 37 -11.15 -1.50 -0.66
C ARG A 37 -11.45 -0.01 -0.50
N PRO A 38 -12.15 0.47 0.56
CA PRO A 38 -12.47 1.88 0.68
C PRO A 38 -11.21 2.75 0.88
N LEU A 39 -10.19 2.24 1.58
CA LEU A 39 -8.91 2.93 1.76
C LEU A 39 -8.15 3.04 0.44
N VAL A 40 -8.10 1.94 -0.32
CA VAL A 40 -7.45 1.91 -1.65
C VAL A 40 -8.15 2.86 -2.61
N ALA A 41 -9.48 2.88 -2.64
CA ALA A 41 -10.26 3.78 -3.50
C ALA A 41 -10.00 5.25 -3.14
N SER A 42 -10.10 5.62 -1.86
CA SER A 42 -9.87 7.00 -1.40
C SER A 42 -8.44 7.47 -1.67
N LEU A 43 -7.44 6.61 -1.42
CA LEU A 43 -6.06 6.95 -1.68
C LEU A 43 -5.77 7.04 -3.19
N ALA A 44 -6.35 6.15 -4.01
CA ALA A 44 -6.26 6.22 -5.46
C ALA A 44 -6.78 7.55 -6.01
N ASP A 45 -7.95 7.99 -5.55
CA ASP A 45 -8.55 9.25 -5.99
C ASP A 45 -7.71 10.46 -5.57
N THR A 46 -7.14 10.43 -4.37
CA THR A 46 -6.21 11.48 -3.92
C THR A 46 -4.94 11.50 -4.78
N LEU A 47 -4.33 10.34 -5.04
CA LEU A 47 -3.10 10.24 -5.84
C LEU A 47 -3.31 10.64 -7.30
N ARG A 48 -4.50 10.41 -7.87
CA ARG A 48 -4.86 10.82 -9.23
C ARG A 48 -4.73 12.33 -9.44
N LEU A 49 -5.01 13.14 -8.41
CA LEU A 49 -4.86 14.61 -8.48
C LEU A 49 -3.42 15.03 -8.77
N TYR A 50 -2.45 14.22 -8.35
CA TYR A 50 -1.02 14.49 -8.50
C TYR A 50 -0.38 13.74 -9.66
N ARG A 51 -1.17 12.97 -10.44
CA ARG A 51 -0.67 12.22 -11.61
C ARG A 51 0.14 13.06 -12.60
N PRO A 52 -0.31 14.28 -13.02
CA PRO A 52 0.45 15.08 -13.99
C PRO A 52 1.84 15.53 -13.50
N LEU A 53 2.07 15.46 -12.18
CA LEU A 53 3.29 15.93 -11.52
C LEU A 53 4.29 14.80 -11.26
N SER A 54 3.86 13.54 -11.36
CA SER A 54 4.74 12.38 -11.17
C SER A 54 5.57 12.12 -12.43
N LYS A 55 6.89 11.98 -12.24
CA LYS A 55 7.82 11.59 -13.31
C LYS A 55 8.03 10.07 -13.40
N HIS A 56 7.45 9.32 -12.46
CA HIS A 56 7.65 7.88 -12.33
C HIS A 56 6.33 7.13 -12.53
N PRO A 57 6.36 5.92 -13.12
CA PRO A 57 5.17 5.09 -13.29
C PRO A 57 4.52 4.71 -11.96
N THR A 58 5.32 4.35 -10.96
CA THR A 58 4.83 4.09 -9.60
C THR A 58 4.79 5.39 -8.82
N ILE A 59 3.61 5.79 -8.34
CA ILE A 59 3.41 7.06 -7.63
C ILE A 59 3.52 6.92 -6.10
N LEU A 60 3.21 5.74 -5.56
CA LEU A 60 3.31 5.44 -4.13
C LEU A 60 3.59 3.95 -3.93
N THR A 61 4.44 3.61 -2.96
CA THR A 61 4.78 2.21 -2.59
C THR A 61 4.73 2.03 -1.08
N GLY A 62 4.19 0.91 -0.62
CA GLY A 62 4.28 0.44 0.76
C GLY A 62 5.09 -0.85 0.87
N LYS A 63 6.00 -0.93 1.84
CA LYS A 63 6.92 -2.05 2.02
C LYS A 63 7.32 -2.21 3.50
N ILE A 64 7.85 -3.38 3.86
CA ILE A 64 8.52 -3.63 5.14
C ILE A 64 10.03 -3.62 4.90
N LEU A 65 10.75 -2.83 5.68
CA LEU A 65 12.21 -2.75 5.66
C LEU A 65 12.85 -3.93 6.39
N ASP A 66 14.15 -4.13 6.20
CA ASP A 66 14.94 -5.19 6.83
C ASP A 66 14.87 -5.17 8.38
N ASN A 67 14.59 -4.01 8.97
CA ASN A 67 14.41 -3.83 10.42
C ASN A 67 12.96 -4.11 10.90
N GLY A 68 12.08 -4.59 10.02
CA GLY A 68 10.67 -4.85 10.31
C GLY A 68 9.77 -3.61 10.29
N GLN A 69 10.30 -2.41 10.02
CA GLN A 69 9.49 -1.19 9.99
C GLN A 69 8.73 -1.06 8.67
N LEU A 70 7.48 -0.58 8.77
CA LEU A 70 6.68 -0.19 7.62
C LEU A 70 7.16 1.15 7.06
N GLU A 71 7.39 1.18 5.76
CA GLU A 71 7.71 2.40 5.01
C GLU A 71 6.71 2.61 3.88
N VAL A 72 6.14 3.82 3.83
CA VAL A 72 5.30 4.29 2.73
C VAL A 72 6.02 5.45 2.06
N MET A 73 6.24 5.34 0.75
CA MET A 73 7.01 6.32 -0.01
C MET A 73 6.22 6.80 -1.21
N LEU A 74 6.26 8.12 -1.45
CA LEU A 74 5.88 8.72 -2.73
C LEU A 74 7.00 8.53 -3.75
N SER A 75 6.67 8.67 -5.04
CA SER A 75 7.68 8.79 -6.08
C SER A 75 8.62 9.97 -5.82
N GLU A 76 9.85 9.83 -6.29
CA GLU A 76 10.90 10.82 -6.05
C GLU A 76 10.47 12.20 -6.54
N GLY A 77 10.67 13.21 -5.69
CA GLY A 77 10.32 14.61 -5.97
C GLY A 77 8.82 14.93 -5.94
N LEU A 78 7.91 13.95 -5.90
CA LEU A 78 6.47 14.25 -5.92
C LEU A 78 6.00 14.97 -4.64
N GLY A 79 6.55 14.60 -3.49
CA GLY A 79 6.16 15.14 -2.19
C GLY A 79 6.42 16.64 -1.99
N GLN A 80 7.09 17.32 -2.93
CA GLN A 80 7.27 18.78 -2.92
C GLN A 80 6.05 19.54 -3.47
N TYR A 81 5.20 18.86 -4.25
CA TYR A 81 4.00 19.46 -4.84
C TYR A 81 2.74 19.22 -4.02
N ILE A 82 2.86 18.50 -2.90
CA ILE A 82 1.75 18.13 -2.02
C ILE A 82 1.88 18.93 -0.74
N ASP A 83 0.81 19.62 -0.36
CA ASP A 83 0.76 20.35 0.90
C ASP A 83 0.97 19.40 2.10
N VAL A 84 1.49 19.94 3.20
CA VAL A 84 1.91 19.15 4.35
C VAL A 84 0.75 18.36 4.96
N TYR A 85 -0.45 18.94 4.99
CA TYR A 85 -1.62 18.30 5.56
C TYR A 85 -2.04 17.10 4.70
N THR A 86 -2.25 17.30 3.40
CA THR A 86 -2.64 16.22 2.48
C THR A 86 -1.59 15.11 2.46
N LYS A 87 -0.30 15.47 2.39
CA LYS A 87 0.78 14.50 2.36
C LYS A 87 0.79 13.62 3.61
N ASN A 88 0.73 14.23 4.80
CA ASN A 88 0.89 13.49 6.04
C ASN A 88 -0.40 12.80 6.48
N GLN A 89 -1.50 13.55 6.53
CA GLN A 89 -2.77 13.12 7.14
C GLN A 89 -3.66 12.33 6.18
N ILE A 90 -3.50 12.51 4.87
CA ILE A 90 -4.31 11.80 3.87
C ILE A 90 -3.49 10.70 3.24
N ILE A 91 -2.36 11.03 2.62
CA ILE A 91 -1.59 10.05 1.84
C ILE A 91 -0.86 9.06 2.73
N PHE A 92 -0.01 9.53 3.65
CA PHE A 92 0.81 8.64 4.46
C PHE A 92 -0.01 7.88 5.53
N GLU A 93 -1.01 8.51 6.15
CA GLU A 93 -1.88 7.79 7.07
C GLU A 93 -2.69 6.69 6.38
N ASN A 94 -3.33 6.96 5.23
CA ASN A 94 -4.06 5.91 4.52
C ASN A 94 -3.12 4.83 3.99
N GLY A 95 -1.95 5.20 3.47
CA GLY A 95 -0.94 4.24 3.04
C GLY A 95 -0.48 3.34 4.19
N LYS A 96 -0.27 3.90 5.38
CA LYS A 96 0.10 3.13 6.57
C LYS A 96 -1.03 2.18 6.99
N ARG A 97 -2.28 2.65 7.04
CA ARG A 97 -3.44 1.80 7.37
C ARG A 97 -3.62 0.63 6.40
N ILE A 98 -3.43 0.88 5.10
CA ILE A 98 -3.38 -0.18 4.07
C ILE A 98 -2.28 -1.17 4.44
N ALA A 99 -1.07 -0.72 4.70
CA ALA A 99 0.05 -1.58 5.05
C ALA A 99 -0.21 -2.42 6.31
N ASP A 100 -0.77 -1.82 7.36
CA ASP A 100 -1.14 -2.51 8.61
C ASP A 100 -2.15 -3.64 8.36
N ILE A 101 -3.16 -3.41 7.50
CA ILE A 101 -4.11 -4.46 7.09
C ILE A 101 -3.38 -5.61 6.40
N LEU A 102 -2.45 -5.31 5.49
CA LEU A 102 -1.71 -6.34 4.74
C LEU A 102 -0.77 -7.15 5.65
N VAL A 103 -0.17 -6.52 6.67
CA VAL A 103 0.60 -7.23 7.70
C VAL A 103 -0.30 -8.20 8.46
N ASN A 104 -1.50 -7.78 8.85
CA ASN A 104 -2.46 -8.68 9.51
C ASN A 104 -2.86 -9.88 8.64
N VAL A 105 -2.98 -9.69 7.31
CA VAL A 105 -3.19 -10.80 6.36
C VAL A 105 -2.05 -11.81 6.46
N MET A 106 -0.80 -11.34 6.40
CA MET A 106 0.40 -12.18 6.51
C MET A 106 0.44 -12.96 7.85
N ASP A 107 0.16 -12.29 8.96
CA ASP A 107 0.17 -12.92 10.30
C ASP A 107 -0.94 -13.95 10.48
N SER A 108 -2.11 -13.69 9.87
CA SER A 108 -3.25 -14.61 9.91
C SER A 108 -2.95 -15.92 9.18
N HIS A 109 -2.17 -15.89 8.11
CA HIS A 109 -1.70 -17.07 7.40
C HIS A 109 -0.71 -17.87 8.27
N THR A 110 0.29 -17.18 8.84
CA THR A 110 1.31 -17.79 9.72
C THR A 110 0.68 -18.52 10.91
N SER A 111 -0.36 -17.91 11.50
CA SER A 111 -1.14 -18.50 12.59
C SER A 111 -1.98 -19.71 12.17
N LYS A 112 -2.49 -19.74 10.92
CA LYS A 112 -3.27 -20.87 10.39
C LYS A 112 -2.38 -22.07 10.04
N THR A 113 -1.17 -21.84 9.53
CA THR A 113 -0.21 -22.92 9.22
C THR A 113 0.21 -23.67 10.49
N LEU A 114 0.38 -22.96 11.61
CA LEU A 114 0.65 -23.57 12.93
C LEU A 114 -0.55 -24.35 13.49
N LYS A 115 -1.80 -23.95 13.19
CA LYS A 115 -3.00 -24.66 13.66
C LYS A 115 -3.36 -25.91 12.84
N ARG A 116 -2.79 -26.08 11.64
CA ARG A 116 -3.04 -27.25 10.76
C ARG A 116 -2.04 -28.39 10.95
N THR A 117 -1.03 -28.21 11.78
CA THR A 117 0.03 -29.19 12.05
C THR A 117 -0.19 -29.99 13.36
N HIS A 118 -1.38 -29.90 13.94
CA HIS A 118 -1.87 -30.70 15.07
C HIS A 118 -3.20 -31.36 14.70
#